data_AF-A0A962BGQ5-F1
#
_entry.id   AF-A0A962BGQ5-F1
#
_cell.length_a   1.000
_cell.length_b   1.000
_cell.length_c   1.000
_cell.angle_alpha   90.00
_cell.angle_beta   90.00
_cell.angle_gamma   90.00
#
_symmetry.space_group_name_H-M   'P 1'
#
loop_
_entity.id
_entity.type
_entity.pdbx_description
1 polymer ?
#
loop_
_entity_poly.entity_id
_entity_poly.type
_entity_poly.pdbx_seq_one_letter_code
_entity_poly.pdbx_strand_id
1 'polypeptide(L)'
;MKGLLLQDCVRDQLAEFLPRALEKALASYHAHMDQDIKGTDFSFSTYHKDSKVAISHVELLIKLAKWVDESAPQDQAPLIPEDILALAEEDIAAFRELD
;
A
#
# COMPACT_ATOMS: atom_id res chain seq x y z
N MET A 1 16.62 -26.07 -9.58
CA MET A 1 17.10 -24.89 -10.35
C MET A 1 15.98 -24.07 -10.99
N LYS A 2 14.94 -24.65 -11.61
CA LYS A 2 13.90 -23.87 -12.34
C LYS A 2 13.00 -22.98 -11.44
N GLY A 3 12.81 -23.33 -10.17
CA GLY A 3 11.97 -22.59 -9.22
C GLY A 3 12.61 -21.32 -8.63
N LEU A 4 13.93 -21.31 -8.39
CA LEU A 4 14.63 -20.12 -7.89
C LEU A 4 14.56 -18.98 -8.91
N LEU A 5 14.84 -19.29 -10.18
CA LEU A 5 14.83 -18.31 -11.28
C LEU A 5 13.47 -17.65 -11.51
N LEU A 6 12.37 -18.34 -11.20
CA LEU A 6 11.03 -17.77 -11.32
C LEU A 6 10.76 -16.78 -10.18
N GLN A 7 11.16 -17.11 -8.95
CA GLN A 7 10.94 -16.23 -7.81
C GLN A 7 11.73 -14.93 -7.96
N ASP A 8 12.97 -15.00 -8.43
CA ASP A 8 13.80 -13.81 -8.66
C ASP A 8 13.18 -12.91 -9.74
N CYS A 9 12.70 -13.49 -10.85
CA CYS A 9 12.00 -12.74 -11.90
C CYS A 9 10.71 -12.06 -11.40
N VAL A 10 9.96 -12.74 -10.52
CA VAL A 10 8.76 -12.15 -9.90
C VAL A 10 9.14 -11.00 -8.96
N ARG A 11 10.22 -11.14 -8.17
CA ARG A 11 10.69 -10.07 -7.29
C ARG A 11 11.15 -8.85 -8.07
N ASP A 12 11.87 -9.04 -9.18
CA ASP A 12 12.31 -7.94 -10.04
C ASP A 12 11.10 -7.17 -10.63
N GLN A 13 10.08 -7.90 -11.10
CA GLN A 13 8.84 -7.28 -11.59
C GLN A 13 8.09 -6.52 -10.49
N LEU A 14 8.06 -7.07 -9.27
CA LEU A 14 7.45 -6.38 -8.14
C LEU A 14 8.28 -5.17 -7.70
N ALA A 15 9.60 -5.25 -7.71
CA ALA A 15 10.46 -4.10 -7.40
C ALA A 15 10.21 -2.94 -8.37
N GLU A 16 9.97 -3.22 -9.65
CA GLU A 16 9.61 -2.18 -10.62
C GLU A 16 8.18 -1.63 -10.39
N PHE A 17 7.25 -2.49 -10.01
CA PHE A 17 5.82 -2.15 -9.92
C PHE A 17 5.42 -1.46 -8.60
N LEU A 18 5.93 -1.96 -7.48
CA LEU A 18 5.41 -1.68 -6.13
C LEU A 18 5.51 -0.20 -5.73
N PRO A 19 6.61 0.55 -5.98
CA PRO A 19 6.70 1.94 -5.56
C PRO A 19 5.56 2.79 -6.13
N ARG A 20 5.33 2.70 -7.44
CA ARG A 20 4.27 3.43 -8.12
C ARG A 20 2.87 2.95 -7.74
N ALA A 21 2.72 1.66 -7.49
CA ALA A 21 1.45 1.11 -7.04
C ALA A 21 1.07 1.62 -5.64
N LEU A 22 2.04 1.69 -4.72
CA LEU A 22 1.84 2.20 -3.36
C LEU A 22 1.50 3.69 -3.36
N GLU A 23 2.26 4.51 -4.09
CA GLU A 23 1.96 5.94 -4.26
C GLU A 23 0.53 6.17 -4.76
N LYS A 24 0.11 5.40 -5.77
CA LYS A 24 -1.24 5.51 -6.33
C LYS A 24 -2.31 5.08 -5.33
N ALA A 25 -2.05 4.04 -4.54
CA ALA A 25 -2.98 3.54 -3.53
C ALA A 25 -3.17 4.57 -2.40
N LEU A 26 -2.08 5.15 -1.89
CA LEU A 26 -2.10 6.22 -0.89
C LEU A 26 -2.82 7.46 -1.41
N ALA A 27 -2.46 7.94 -2.60
CA ALA A 27 -3.12 9.10 -3.20
C ALA A 27 -4.63 8.88 -3.39
N SER A 28 -5.04 7.66 -3.76
CA SER A 28 -6.47 7.32 -3.89
C SER A 28 -7.17 7.27 -2.54
N TYR A 29 -6.50 6.75 -1.50
CA TYR A 29 -7.03 6.72 -0.14
C TYR A 29 -7.20 8.13 0.42
N HIS A 30 -6.17 8.98 0.36
CA HIS A 30 -6.23 10.36 0.83
C HIS A 30 -7.28 11.17 0.07
N ALA A 31 -7.32 11.05 -1.26
CA ALA A 31 -8.34 11.72 -2.08
C ALA A 31 -9.77 11.25 -1.77
N HIS A 32 -9.96 10.02 -1.28
CA HIS A 32 -11.25 9.51 -0.80
C HIS A 32 -11.56 10.03 0.61
N MET A 33 -10.56 10.09 1.49
CA MET A 33 -10.70 10.63 2.85
C MET A 33 -11.02 12.13 2.87
N ASP A 34 -10.47 12.89 1.93
CA ASP A 34 -10.63 14.34 1.82
C ASP A 34 -11.95 14.77 1.16
N GLN A 35 -12.79 13.82 0.70
CA GLN A 35 -14.06 14.17 0.06
C GLN A 35 -15.00 14.84 1.08
N ASP A 36 -15.37 16.10 0.79
CA ASP A 36 -16.29 16.86 1.63
C ASP A 36 -17.67 16.19 1.63
N ILE A 37 -18.07 15.65 2.77
CA ILE A 37 -19.34 14.95 2.98
C ILE A 37 -20.47 15.99 3.05
N LYS A 38 -20.76 16.64 1.93
CA LYS A 38 -21.83 17.64 1.83
C LYS A 38 -22.76 17.27 0.69
N GLY A 39 -23.60 16.27 0.96
CA GLY A 39 -24.68 15.86 0.06
C GLY A 39 -25.68 14.94 0.75
N THR A 40 -26.93 15.00 0.32
CA THR A 40 -28.05 14.15 0.80
C THR A 40 -27.89 12.65 0.50
N ASP A 41 -26.88 12.26 -0.31
CA ASP A 41 -26.64 10.88 -0.73
C ASP A 41 -25.42 10.22 -0.04
N PHE A 42 -24.85 10.84 1.00
CA PHE A 42 -23.74 10.25 1.76
C PHE A 42 -24.20 9.00 2.54
N SER A 43 -23.66 7.84 2.15
CA SER A 43 -23.77 6.60 2.90
C SER A 43 -22.45 6.34 3.63
N PHE A 44 -22.46 6.48 4.95
CA PHE A 44 -21.31 6.12 5.80
C PHE A 44 -20.85 4.68 5.52
N SER A 45 -21.78 3.75 5.30
CA SER A 45 -21.44 2.35 5.01
C SER A 45 -20.69 2.20 3.70
N THR A 46 -21.05 2.95 2.65
CA THR A 46 -20.34 2.91 1.37
C THR A 46 -18.97 3.55 1.52
N TYR A 47 -18.92 4.74 2.12
CA TYR A 47 -17.68 5.46 2.39
C TYR A 47 -16.68 4.57 3.14
N HIS A 48 -17.10 4.01 4.28
CA HIS A 48 -16.29 3.14 5.14
C HIS A 48 -15.81 1.89 4.42
N LYS A 49 -16.69 1.24 3.64
CA LYS A 49 -16.33 0.06 2.85
C LYS A 49 -15.23 0.39 1.83
N ASP A 50 -15.37 1.50 1.10
CA ASP A 50 -14.40 1.90 0.09
C ASP A 50 -13.05 2.28 0.72
N SER A 51 -13.08 2.97 1.86
CA SER A 51 -11.90 3.25 2.70
C SER A 51 -11.19 1.96 3.12
N LYS A 52 -11.94 0.97 3.59
CA LYS A 52 -11.41 -0.33 4.00
C LYS A 52 -10.73 -1.08 2.86
N VAL A 53 -11.32 -1.04 1.67
CA VAL A 53 -10.74 -1.66 0.46
C VAL A 53 -9.43 -0.97 0.09
N ALA A 54 -9.39 0.37 0.07
CA ALA A 54 -8.19 1.13 -0.22
C ALA A 54 -7.05 0.82 0.76
N ILE A 55 -7.34 0.84 2.07
CA ILE A 55 -6.37 0.51 3.12
C ILE A 55 -5.88 -0.93 3.03
N SER A 56 -6.76 -1.88 2.68
CA SER A 56 -6.35 -3.27 2.47
C SER A 56 -5.36 -3.42 1.31
N HIS A 57 -5.50 -2.62 0.25
CA HIS A 57 -4.53 -2.59 -0.85
C HIS A 57 -3.19 -2.00 -0.41
N VAL A 58 -3.20 -0.91 0.36
CA VAL A 58 -1.97 -0.31 0.92
C VAL A 58 -1.22 -1.33 1.78
N GLU A 59 -1.92 -2.02 2.69
CA GLU A 59 -1.32 -3.04 3.54
C GLU A 59 -0.71 -4.20 2.74
N LEU A 60 -1.40 -4.67 1.69
CA LEU A 60 -0.88 -5.72 0.81
C LEU A 60 0.40 -5.27 0.09
N LEU A 61 0.42 -4.05 -0.45
CA LEU A 61 1.57 -3.51 -1.18
C LEU A 61 2.80 -3.36 -0.27
N ILE A 62 2.61 -2.91 0.98
CA ILE A 62 3.69 -2.86 1.97
C ILE A 62 4.24 -4.25 2.26
N LYS A 63 3.38 -5.25 2.46
CA LYS A 63 3.82 -6.63 2.74
C LYS A 63 4.62 -7.21 1.56
N LEU A 64 4.21 -6.92 0.34
CA LEU A 64 4.94 -7.32 -0.87
C LEU A 64 6.28 -6.59 -0.99
N ALA A 65 6.34 -5.29 -0.66
CA ALA A 65 7.59 -4.54 -0.67
C ALA A 65 8.58 -5.08 0.35
N LYS A 66 8.14 -5.33 1.59
CA LYS A 66 8.96 -5.97 2.64
C LYS A 66 9.48 -7.34 2.19
N TRP A 67 8.63 -8.15 1.54
CA TRP A 67 9.04 -9.45 1.01
C TRP A 67 10.10 -9.36 -0.10
N VAL A 68 10.05 -8.32 -0.94
CA VAL A 68 11.07 -8.04 -1.96
C VAL A 68 12.38 -7.61 -1.29
N ASP A 69 12.32 -6.66 -0.35
CA ASP A 69 13.48 -6.13 0.37
C ASP A 69 14.20 -7.19 1.22
N GLU A 70 13.47 -8.13 1.84
CA GLU A 70 14.04 -9.27 2.58
C GLU A 70 14.98 -10.13 1.73
N SER A 71 14.82 -10.08 0.41
CA SER A 71 15.62 -10.85 -0.55
C SER A 71 16.70 -10.02 -1.23
N ALA A 72 16.74 -8.71 -0.97
CA ALA A 72 17.73 -7.79 -1.49
C ALA A 72 19.06 -7.87 -0.71
N PRO A 73 20.20 -7.51 -1.33
CA PRO A 73 21.46 -7.31 -0.61
C PRO A 73 21.31 -6.27 0.50
N GLN A 74 21.96 -6.49 1.65
CA GLN A 74 21.85 -5.64 2.85
C GLN A 74 22.26 -4.17 2.65
N ASP A 75 23.05 -3.87 1.62
CA ASP A 75 23.53 -2.51 1.31
C ASP A 75 22.64 -1.79 0.26
N GLN A 76 21.55 -2.41 -0.18
CA GLN A 76 20.60 -1.78 -1.11
C GLN A 76 19.65 -0.84 -0.34
N ALA A 77 19.38 0.34 -0.91
CA ALA A 77 18.34 1.22 -0.39
C ALA A 77 16.99 0.48 -0.39
N PRO A 78 16.12 0.73 0.61
CA PRO A 78 14.82 0.10 0.67
C PRO A 78 14.00 0.43 -0.57
N LEU A 79 13.20 -0.54 -1.05
CA LEU A 79 12.36 -0.37 -2.22
C LEU A 79 11.36 0.78 -2.08
N ILE A 80 10.83 0.94 -0.87
CA ILE A 80 9.93 2.02 -0.50
C ILE A 80 10.69 2.97 0.45
N PRO A 81 10.71 4.28 0.17
CA PRO A 81 11.26 5.27 1.09
C PRO A 81 10.64 5.16 2.50
N GLU A 82 11.46 5.32 3.53
CA GLU A 82 11.05 5.11 4.93
C GLU A 82 9.93 6.06 5.37
N ASP A 83 9.91 7.29 4.84
CA ASP A 83 8.87 8.28 5.06
C ASP A 83 7.52 7.87 4.44
N ILE A 84 7.54 7.32 3.22
CA ILE A 84 6.34 6.78 2.56
C ILE A 84 5.82 5.54 3.30
N LEU A 85 6.72 4.67 3.78
CA LEU A 85 6.35 3.50 4.56
C LEU A 85 5.70 3.91 5.89
N ALA A 86 6.29 4.88 6.60
CA ALA A 86 5.76 5.38 7.86
C ALA A 86 4.37 6.01 7.69
N LEU A 87 4.18 6.84 6.65
CA LEU A 87 2.88 7.42 6.30
C LEU A 87 1.82 6.32 6.07
N ALA A 88 2.18 5.30 5.29
CA ALA A 88 1.26 4.22 4.97
C ALA A 88 0.89 3.37 6.21
N GLU A 89 1.84 3.15 7.12
CA GLU A 89 1.59 2.48 8.40
C GLU A 89 0.72 3.32 9.35
N GLU A 90 0.90 4.64 9.37
CA GLU A 90 0.06 5.58 10.09
C GLU A 90 -1.39 5.56 9.57
N ASP A 91 -1.58 5.63 8.25
CA ASP A 91 -2.91 5.54 7.62
C ASP A 91 -3.63 4.23 7.97
N ILE A 92 -2.92 3.10 7.94
CA ILE A 92 -3.46 1.79 8.34
C ILE A 92 -3.86 1.79 9.82
N ALA A 93 -3.01 2.35 10.70
CA ALA A 93 -3.29 2.42 12.12
C ALA A 93 -4.51 3.31 12.40
N ALA A 94 -4.55 4.51 11.82
CA ALA A 94 -5.65 5.45 11.94
C ALA A 94 -6.99 4.83 11.47
N PHE A 95 -7.00 4.12 10.35
CA PHE A 95 -8.21 3.44 9.88
C PHE A 95 -8.68 2.35 10.86
N ARG A 96 -7.77 1.60 11.47
CA ARG A 96 -8.10 0.52 12.43
C ARG A 96 -8.62 1.04 13.77
N GLU A 97 -8.25 2.24 14.19
CA GLU A 97 -8.82 2.88 15.37
C GLU A 97 -10.28 3.36 15.15
N LEU A 98 -10.71 3.46 13.89
CA LEU A 98 -12.07 3.85 13.50
C LEU A 98 -13.01 2.65 13.25
N ASP A 99 -12.48 1.42 13.18
CA ASP A 99 -13.19 0.13 12.98
C ASP A 99 -13.71 -0.47 14.31
#